data_AF-H1W2W6-F1
#
_entry.id   AF-H1W2W6-F1
#
_cell.length_a   1.000
_cell.length_b   1.000
_cell.length_c   1.000
_cell.angle_alpha   90.00
_cell.angle_beta   90.00
_cell.angle_gamma   90.00
#
_symmetry.space_group_name_H-M   'P 1'
#
loop_
_entity.id
_entity.type
_entity.pdbx_description
1 polymer ?
#
loop_
_entity_poly.entity_id
_entity_poly.type
_entity_poly.pdbx_seq_one_letter_code
_entity_poly.pdbx_strand_id
1 'polypeptide(L)'
;MVSYGGMARQPVMLPTGLLIFKDVRFVGFWLSRWNERDPQGRRFAIEDVLGMIREGRFRDVPVEEVPWAWDTEEARLKEAVQGALGGFRKGKGVFVFGET
;
A
#
# COMPACT_ATOMS: atom_id res chain seq x y z
N MET A 1 5.02 6.59 -17.12
CA MET A 1 5.31 5.76 -15.93
C MET A 1 5.05 6.60 -14.68
N VAL A 2 4.38 6.02 -13.68
CA VAL A 2 4.15 6.65 -12.37
C VAL A 2 4.92 5.86 -11.32
N SER A 3 5.78 6.53 -10.55
CA SER A 3 6.50 5.91 -9.42
C SER A 3 5.94 6.42 -8.10
N TYR A 4 5.69 5.49 -7.17
CA TYR A 4 5.13 5.78 -5.84
C TYR A 4 5.99 5.19 -4.70
N GLY A 5 7.16 4.64 -5.02
CA GLY A 5 8.06 4.03 -4.05
C GLY A 5 9.39 3.59 -4.66
N GLY A 6 10.34 3.20 -3.79
CA GLY A 6 11.71 2.87 -4.18
C GLY A 6 12.28 1.70 -3.39
N MET A 7 11.60 0.54 -3.41
CA MET A 7 12.00 -0.63 -2.62
C MET A 7 13.41 -1.13 -2.95
N ALA A 8 13.83 -1.05 -4.21
CA ALA A 8 15.17 -1.47 -4.65
C ALA A 8 16.29 -0.49 -4.24
N ARG A 9 15.95 0.70 -3.71
CA ARG A 9 16.89 1.80 -3.41
C ARG A 9 17.79 2.20 -4.59
N GLN A 10 17.36 1.88 -5.80
CA GLN A 10 18.03 2.26 -7.04
C GLN A 10 17.30 3.45 -7.68
N PRO A 11 18.02 4.40 -8.30
CA PRO A 11 17.40 5.46 -9.07
C PRO A 11 16.68 4.88 -10.29
N VAL A 12 15.63 5.57 -10.74
CA VAL A 12 14.94 5.20 -11.99
C VAL A 12 15.81 5.59 -13.18
N MET A 13 16.16 4.61 -14.01
CA MET A 13 16.94 4.83 -15.23
C MET A 13 16.02 5.26 -16.38
N LEU A 14 16.28 6.43 -16.97
CA LEU A 14 15.45 7.04 -18.00
C LEU A 14 16.14 7.04 -19.37
N PRO A 15 15.62 6.33 -20.38
CA PRO A 15 16.20 6.33 -21.72
C PRO A 15 15.82 7.61 -22.48
N THR A 16 16.84 8.43 -22.80
CA THR A 16 16.68 9.74 -23.46
C THR A 16 15.88 9.68 -24.76
N GLY A 17 16.07 8.63 -25.58
CA GLY A 17 15.34 8.49 -26.84
C GLY A 17 13.83 8.39 -26.67
N LEU A 18 13.34 7.78 -25.56
CA LEU A 18 11.91 7.72 -25.28
C LEU A 18 11.35 9.07 -24.82
N LEU A 19 12.17 9.87 -24.13
CA LEU A 19 11.78 11.22 -23.71
C LEU A 19 11.64 12.15 -24.92
N ILE A 20 12.65 12.15 -25.80
CA ILE A 20 12.71 13.10 -26.93
C ILE A 20 11.76 12.69 -28.06
N PHE A 21 11.79 11.43 -28.48
CA PHE A 21 11.15 11.01 -29.73
C PHE A 21 9.78 10.36 -29.55
N LYS A 22 9.40 10.03 -28.30
CA LYS A 22 8.11 9.39 -27.99
C LYS A 22 7.31 10.11 -26.90
N ASP A 23 7.82 11.25 -26.41
CA ASP A 23 7.21 12.04 -25.34
C ASP A 23 6.79 11.24 -24.10
N VAL A 24 7.57 10.21 -23.75
CA VAL A 24 7.24 9.38 -22.58
C VAL A 24 7.48 10.19 -21.31
N ARG A 25 6.46 10.29 -20.45
CA ARG A 25 6.54 11.00 -19.17
C ARG A 25 6.77 10.06 -17.99
N PHE A 26 7.63 10.49 -17.08
CA PHE A 26 7.92 9.84 -15.81
C PHE A 26 7.56 10.80 -14.69
N VAL A 27 6.65 10.40 -13.82
CA VAL A 27 6.12 11.27 -12.76
C VAL A 27 6.11 10.54 -11.42
N GLY A 28 6.34 11.30 -10.36
CA GLY A 28 6.15 10.82 -9.00
C GLY A 28 4.68 10.96 -8.59
N PHE A 29 4.18 9.99 -7.82
CA PHE A 29 2.87 10.09 -7.18
C PHE A 29 3.02 9.88 -5.67
N TRP A 30 2.50 10.83 -4.90
CA TRP A 30 2.53 10.79 -3.44
C TRP A 30 1.11 10.92 -2.90
N LEU A 31 0.56 9.78 -2.46
CA LEU A 31 -0.84 9.67 -2.05
C LEU A 31 -1.18 10.62 -0.89
N SER A 32 -0.35 10.71 0.14
CA SER A 32 -0.62 11.59 1.30
C SER A 32 -0.73 13.05 0.88
N ARG A 33 0.20 13.53 0.06
CA ARG A 33 0.18 14.91 -0.45
C ARG A 33 -1.01 15.18 -1.38
N TRP A 34 -1.42 14.21 -2.19
CA TRP A 34 -2.60 14.34 -3.02
C TRP A 34 -3.89 14.38 -2.19
N ASN A 35 -3.99 13.51 -1.17
CA ASN A 35 -5.12 13.45 -0.25
C ASN A 35 -5.35 14.76 0.50
N GLU A 36 -4.28 15.47 0.87
CA GLU A 36 -4.34 16.79 1.51
C GLU A 36 -4.80 17.88 0.53
N ARG A 37 -4.32 17.82 -0.72
CA ARG A 37 -4.60 18.82 -1.75
C ARG A 37 -6.00 18.70 -2.34
N ASP A 38 -6.52 17.48 -2.46
CA ASP A 38 -7.80 17.21 -3.11
C ASP A 38 -8.69 16.25 -2.28
N PRO A 39 -9.35 16.78 -1.23
CA PRO A 39 -10.22 15.97 -0.38
C PRO A 39 -11.45 15.41 -1.12
N GLN A 40 -11.94 16.11 -2.14
CA GLN A 40 -13.08 15.67 -2.96
C GLN A 40 -12.69 14.51 -3.86
N GLY A 41 -11.57 14.64 -4.59
CA GLY A 41 -11.01 13.55 -5.39
C GLY A 41 -10.69 12.33 -4.53
N ARG A 42 -10.12 12.54 -3.33
CA ARG A 42 -9.89 11.45 -2.35
C ARG A 42 -11.18 10.71 -2.02
N ARG A 43 -12.25 11.43 -1.69
CA ARG A 43 -13.54 10.82 -1.35
C ARG A 43 -14.10 10.01 -2.52
N PHE A 44 -14.10 10.59 -3.72
CA PHE A 44 -14.55 9.91 -4.93
C PHE A 44 -13.76 8.61 -5.17
N ALA A 45 -12.43 8.67 -5.11
CA ALA A 45 -11.57 7.51 -5.32
C ALA A 45 -11.84 6.37 -4.30
N ILE A 46 -12.07 6.73 -3.04
CA ILE A 46 -12.43 5.76 -1.99
C ILE A 46 -13.79 5.12 -2.30
N GLU A 47 -14.80 5.93 -2.62
CA GLU A 47 -16.14 5.44 -2.93
C GLU A 47 -16.15 4.50 -4.15
N ASP A 48 -15.39 4.84 -5.19
CA ASP A 48 -15.25 4.03 -6.42
C ASP A 48 -14.58 2.66 -6.14
N VAL A 49 -13.47 2.65 -5.39
CA VAL A 49 -12.80 1.38 -5.00
C VAL A 49 -13.72 0.51 -4.15
N LEU A 50 -14.44 1.09 -3.19
CA LEU A 50 -15.43 0.37 -2.39
C LEU A 50 -16.58 -0.17 -3.26
N GLY A 51 -17.01 0.58 -4.27
CA GLY A 51 -17.97 0.11 -5.27
C GLY A 51 -17.47 -1.14 -5.98
N MET A 52 -16.25 -1.11 -6.51
CA MET A 52 -15.62 -2.25 -7.18
C MET A 52 -15.47 -3.48 -6.28
N ILE A 53 -15.22 -3.29 -4.98
CA ILE A 53 -15.18 -4.38 -3.99
C ILE A 53 -16.58 -5.01 -3.81
N ARG A 54 -17.63 -4.19 -3.65
CA ARG A 54 -19.01 -4.69 -3.51
C ARG A 54 -19.49 -5.44 -4.75
N GLU A 55 -19.05 -5.00 -5.93
CA GLU A 55 -19.32 -5.66 -7.21
C GLU A 55 -18.48 -6.93 -7.43
N GLY A 56 -17.52 -7.24 -6.54
CA GLY A 56 -16.61 -8.39 -6.66
C GLY A 56 -15.57 -8.27 -7.77
N ARG A 57 -15.44 -7.09 -8.40
CA ARG A 57 -14.44 -6.77 -9.44
C ARG A 57 -13.06 -6.49 -8.85
N PHE A 58 -13.03 -6.12 -7.58
CA PHE A 58 -11.81 -5.96 -6.80
C PHE A 58 -11.88 -6.84 -5.56
N ARG A 59 -10.84 -7.64 -5.31
CA ARG A 59 -10.72 -8.50 -4.14
C ARG A 59 -9.50 -8.07 -3.35
N ASP A 60 -9.62 -8.16 -2.03
CA ASP A 60 -8.51 -7.83 -1.14
C ASP A 60 -7.38 -8.86 -1.28
N VAL A 61 -6.19 -8.47 -0.85
CA VAL A 61 -5.02 -9.33 -0.79
C VAL A 61 -5.12 -10.29 0.40
N PRO A 62 -4.39 -11.43 0.40
CA PRO A 62 -4.29 -12.27 1.58
C PRO A 62 -3.80 -11.48 2.80
N VAL A 63 -4.55 -11.59 3.90
CA VAL A 63 -4.24 -10.96 5.18
C VAL A 63 -3.80 -12.04 6.17
N GLU A 64 -2.77 -11.72 6.94
CA GLU A 64 -2.37 -12.49 8.10
C GLU A 64 -2.90 -11.77 9.34
N GLU A 65 -3.92 -12.34 9.96
CA GLU A 65 -4.52 -11.77 11.15
C GLU A 65 -3.66 -12.08 12.37
N VAL A 66 -3.32 -11.03 13.12
CA VAL A 66 -2.58 -11.11 14.37
C VAL A 66 -3.52 -10.67 15.49
N PRO A 67 -4.07 -11.61 16.28
CA PRO A 67 -4.95 -11.28 17.39
C PRO A 67 -4.27 -10.33 18.38
N TRP A 68 -5.00 -9.33 18.82
CA TRP A 68 -4.59 -8.40 19.88
C TRP A 68 -5.73 -8.29 20.90
N ALA A 69 -5.55 -8.99 22.01
CA ALA A 69 -6.42 -8.97 23.20
C ALA A 69 -5.57 -8.81 24.48
N TRP A 70 -6.22 -8.68 25.63
CA TRP A 70 -5.54 -8.47 26.92
C TRP A 70 -4.56 -9.58 27.31
N ASP A 71 -4.84 -10.82 26.88
CA ASP A 71 -4.03 -12.00 27.11
C ASP A 71 -2.91 -12.17 26.06
N THR A 72 -2.86 -11.30 25.05
CA THR A 72 -1.86 -11.39 23.99
C THR A 72 -0.50 -10.96 24.53
N GLU A 73 0.44 -11.90 24.52
CA GLU A 73 1.81 -11.62 24.92
C GLU A 73 2.47 -10.56 24.03
N GLU A 74 3.14 -9.60 24.65
CA GLU A 74 3.86 -8.53 23.96
C GLU A 74 4.88 -9.06 22.94
N ALA A 75 5.52 -10.20 23.24
CA ALA A 75 6.48 -10.85 22.37
C ALA A 75 5.88 -11.16 20.98
N ARG A 76 4.63 -11.66 20.96
CA ARG A 76 3.93 -11.99 19.71
C ARG A 76 3.69 -10.76 18.83
N LEU A 77 3.34 -9.63 19.43
CA LEU A 77 3.14 -8.38 18.70
C LEU A 77 4.46 -7.85 18.14
N LYS A 78 5.54 -7.92 18.92
CA LYS A 78 6.89 -7.53 18.47
C LYS A 78 7.36 -8.41 17.32
N GLU A 79 7.18 -9.72 17.40
CA GLU A 79 7.53 -10.64 16.33
C GLU A 79 6.77 -10.36 15.03
N ALA A 80 5.48 -10.07 15.12
CA ALA A 80 4.68 -9.68 13.95
C ALA A 80 5.22 -8.41 13.27
N VAL A 81 5.61 -7.39 14.04
CA VAL A 81 6.21 -6.15 13.51
C VAL A 81 7.61 -6.39 12.95
N GLN A 82 8.44 -7.22 13.59
CA GLN A 82 9.78 -7.54 13.09
C GLN A 82 9.72 -8.38 11.82
N GLY A 83 8.82 -9.36 11.76
CA GLY A 83 8.47 -10.09 10.55
C GLY A 83 8.01 -9.13 9.44
N ALA A 84 7.44 -7.98 9.83
CA ALA A 84 7.05 -6.92 8.91
C ALA A 84 8.22 -6.15 8.26
N LEU A 85 9.47 -6.49 8.56
CA LEU A 85 10.67 -5.97 7.89
C LEU A 85 11.38 -7.04 7.04
N GLY A 86 11.03 -8.32 7.21
CA GLY A 86 11.54 -9.42 6.39
C GLY A 86 10.97 -9.40 4.96
N GLY A 87 11.74 -9.89 4.00
CA GLY A 87 11.28 -10.12 2.62
C GLY A 87 10.34 -11.34 2.51
N PHE A 88 9.59 -11.43 1.41
CA PHE A 88 8.76 -12.59 1.02
C PHE A 88 7.71 -13.03 2.05
N ARG A 89 6.72 -12.16 2.34
CA ARG A 89 5.57 -12.50 3.18
C ARG A 89 4.44 -13.18 2.41
N LYS A 90 3.67 -14.00 3.15
CA LYS A 90 2.44 -14.66 2.65
C LYS A 90 1.28 -13.69 2.48
N GLY A 91 1.30 -12.56 3.18
CA GLY A 91 0.22 -11.58 3.16
C GLY A 91 0.54 -10.33 3.98
N LYS A 92 -0.43 -9.42 4.05
CA LYS A 92 -0.33 -8.22 4.88
C LYS A 92 -0.72 -8.57 6.32
N GLY A 93 0.18 -8.32 7.27
CA GLY A 93 -0.13 -8.46 8.70
C GLY A 93 -1.13 -7.39 9.14
N VAL A 94 -2.22 -7.81 9.78
CA VAL A 94 -3.26 -6.93 10.31
C VAL A 94 -3.52 -7.32 11.77
N PHE A 95 -3.36 -6.37 12.68
CA PHE A 95 -3.77 -6.58 14.06
C PHE A 95 -5.29 -6.55 14.15
N VAL A 96 -5.87 -7.61 14.74
CA VAL A 96 -7.31 -7.75 14.94
C VAL A 96 -7.59 -7.64 16.42
N PHE A 97 -8.29 -6.58 16.81
CA PHE A 97 -8.67 -6.34 18.20
C PHE A 97 -9.74 -7.34 18.63
N GLY A 98 -9.43 -8.12 19.68
CA GLY A 98 -10.38 -9.03 20.35
C GLY A 98 -11.23 -8.29 21.38
N GLU A 99 -11.78 -9.01 22.37
CA GLU A 99 -12.44 -8.35 23.50
C GLU A 99 -11.42 -7.51 24.29
N THR A 100 -11.56 -6.19 24.15
CA THR A 100 -10.86 -5.13 24.89
C THR A 100 -11.70 -4.59 26.03
#